data_AF-A0A9X2IVD2-F1
#
_entry.id   AF-A0A9X2IVD2-F1
#
_cell.length_a   1.000
_cell.length_b   1.000
_cell.length_c   1.000
_cell.angle_alpha   90.00
_cell.angle_beta   90.00
_cell.angle_gamma   90.00
#
_symmetry.space_group_name_H-M   'P 1'
#
loop_
_entity.id
_entity.type
_entity.pdbx_description
1 polymer ?
#
loop_
_entity_poly.entity_id
_entity_poly.type
_entity_poly.pdbx_seq_one_letter_code
_entity_poly.pdbx_strand_id
1 'polypeptide(L)'
;MWLLKGLMFALLGALVLSISATIVFAMNDHPECVAIPGDVGPCGFWPQVGYIGPFVILWGTFLGTGIAAAFLLVAAAIRGLILALSRRQPASSRG
;
A
#
# COMPACT_ATOMS: atom_id res chain seq x y z
N MET A 1 14.53 -4.75 -14.12
CA MET A 1 13.79 -3.49 -14.35
C MET A 1 12.30 -3.57 -14.03
N TRP A 2 11.57 -4.63 -14.40
CA TRP A 2 10.11 -4.71 -14.16
C TRP A 2 9.72 -4.74 -12.67
N LEU A 3 10.46 -5.48 -11.83
CA LEU A 3 10.24 -5.51 -10.37
C LEU A 3 10.37 -4.13 -9.71
N LEU A 4 11.40 -3.38 -10.07
CA LEU A 4 11.64 -2.03 -9.52
C LEU A 4 10.50 -1.06 -9.90
N LYS A 5 10.06 -1.10 -11.16
CA LYS A 5 8.91 -0.31 -11.62
C LYS A 5 7.64 -0.71 -10.88
N GLY A 6 7.38 -2.01 -10.73
CA GLY A 6 6.22 -2.52 -9.99
C GLY A 6 6.22 -2.06 -8.53
N LEU A 7 7.36 -2.13 -7.85
CA LEU A 7 7.50 -1.66 -6.48
C LEU A 7 7.30 -0.14 -6.36
N MET A 8 7.80 0.64 -7.32
CA MET A 8 7.62 2.09 -7.35
C MET A 8 6.14 2.47 -7.50
N PHE A 9 5.40 1.79 -8.39
CA PHE A 9 3.95 1.99 -8.52
C PHE A 9 3.19 1.55 -7.27
N ALA A 10 3.59 0.45 -6.65
CA ALA A 10 2.99 -0.01 -5.40
C ALA A 10 3.20 1.00 -4.27
N LEU A 11 4.40 1.59 -4.16
CA LEU A 11 4.71 2.63 -3.19
C LEU A 11 3.89 3.89 -3.42
N LEU A 12 3.83 4.36 -4.67
CA LEU A 12 3.02 5.53 -5.02
C LEU A 12 1.54 5.28 -4.72
N GLY A 13 1.01 4.12 -5.12
CA GLY A 13 -0.38 3.75 -4.90
C GLY A 13 -0.72 3.63 -3.41
N ALA A 14 0.11 2.96 -2.63
CA ALA A 14 -0.08 2.81 -1.19
C ALA A 14 -0.02 4.15 -0.46
N LEU A 15 0.89 5.04 -0.87
CA LEU A 15 0.98 6.40 -0.31
C LEU A 15 -0.29 7.21 -0.61
N VAL A 16 -0.73 7.24 -1.88
CA VAL A 16 -1.94 7.98 -2.28
C VAL A 16 -3.17 7.45 -1.55
N LEU A 17 -3.33 6.12 -1.46
CA LEU A 17 -4.43 5.49 -0.72
C LEU A 17 -4.40 5.83 0.78
N SER A 18 -3.21 5.89 1.38
CA SER A 18 -3.10 6.20 2.81
C SER A 18 -3.36 7.68 3.11
N ILE A 19 -2.95 8.58 2.20
CA ILE A 19 -3.29 10.00 2.26
C ILE A 19 -4.81 10.18 2.11
N SER A 20 -5.43 9.54 1.11
CA SER A 20 -6.88 9.64 0.93
C SER A 20 -7.65 9.07 2.11
N ALA A 21 -7.20 7.93 2.67
CA ALA A 21 -7.79 7.36 3.87
C ALA A 21 -7.72 8.34 5.06
N THR A 22 -6.57 8.98 5.27
CA THR A 22 -6.40 10.01 6.31
C THR A 22 -7.41 11.14 6.16
N ILE A 23 -7.59 11.65 4.94
CA ILE A 23 -8.52 12.74 4.65
C ILE A 23 -9.97 12.29 4.93
N VAL A 24 -10.34 11.08 4.50
CA VAL A 24 -11.67 10.52 4.75
C VAL A 24 -11.92 10.35 6.24
N PHE A 25 -10.94 9.86 7.01
CA PHE A 25 -11.06 9.76 8.47
C PHE A 25 -11.22 11.13 9.13
N ALA A 26 -10.50 12.15 8.66
CA ALA A 26 -10.62 13.50 9.18
C ALA A 26 -11.92 14.23 8.76
N MET A 27 -12.61 13.75 7.72
CA MET A 27 -13.92 14.26 7.28
C MET A 27 -15.09 13.58 7.99
N ASN A 28 -14.86 12.45 8.65
CA ASN A 28 -15.94 11.69 9.27
C ASN A 28 -16.32 12.34 10.60
N ASP A 29 -17.61 12.63 10.81
CA ASP A 29 -18.07 13.28 12.03
C ASP A 29 -17.84 12.37 13.24
N HIS A 30 -16.99 12.85 14.14
CA HIS A 30 -16.71 12.19 15.40
C HIS A 30 -17.83 12.52 16.41
N PRO A 31 -18.52 11.52 16.99
CA PRO A 31 -19.64 11.77 17.91
C PRO A 31 -19.21 12.58 19.14
N GLU A 32 -17.95 12.45 19.57
CA GLU A 32 -17.32 13.25 20.62
C GLU A 32 -17.17 14.74 20.27
N CYS A 33 -17.29 15.10 18.98
CA CYS A 33 -17.06 16.44 18.45
C CYS A 33 -18.35 17.18 18.02
N VAL A 34 -19.53 16.54 18.13
CA VAL A 34 -20.83 17.12 17.72
C VAL A 34 -21.14 18.47 18.39
N ALA A 35 -20.63 18.71 19.60
CA ALA A 35 -20.88 19.93 20.36
C ALA A 35 -19.83 21.04 20.16
N ILE A 36 -18.74 20.77 19.42
CA ILE A 36 -17.63 21.70 19.23
C ILE A 36 -17.67 22.23 17.79
N PRO A 37 -17.70 23.55 17.56
CA PRO A 37 -17.66 24.10 16.21
C PRO A 37 -16.40 23.61 15.47
N GLY A 38 -16.58 23.00 14.30
CA GLY A 38 -15.52 22.31 13.53
C GLY A 38 -14.37 23.20 13.03
N ASP A 39 -14.46 24.51 13.31
CA ASP A 39 -13.55 25.53 12.83
C ASP A 39 -12.50 25.90 13.90
N VAL A 40 -12.71 25.50 15.17
CA VAL A 40 -11.85 25.83 16.31
C VAL A 40 -11.72 24.67 17.29
N GLY A 41 -10.47 24.33 17.63
CA GLY A 41 -10.16 23.32 18.66
C GLY A 41 -9.75 21.95 18.11
N PRO A 42 -9.58 20.95 19.00
CA PRO A 42 -8.98 19.65 18.67
C PRO A 42 -9.83 18.80 17.71
N CYS A 43 -11.10 19.16 17.53
CA CYS A 43 -12.05 18.53 16.60
C CYS A 43 -12.04 19.12 15.19
N GLY A 44 -11.17 20.10 14.91
CA GLY A 44 -11.03 20.64 13.57
C GLY A 44 -10.37 19.65 12.60
N PHE A 45 -10.64 19.81 11.30
CA PHE A 45 -10.10 18.97 10.24
C PHE A 45 -8.56 18.84 10.30
N TRP A 46 -7.85 19.96 10.37
CA TRP A 46 -6.38 19.99 10.34
C TRP A 46 -5.70 19.35 11.56
N PRO A 47 -6.16 19.60 12.81
CA PRO A 47 -5.71 18.85 13.98
C PRO A 47 -5.85 17.33 13.83
N GLN A 48 -6.97 16.88 13.27
CA GLN A 48 -7.27 15.46 13.13
C GLN A 48 -6.40 14.80 12.06
N VAL A 49 -6.18 15.49 10.93
CA VAL A 49 -5.19 15.09 9.92
C VAL A 49 -3.79 15.03 10.54
N GLY A 50 -3.40 16.00 11.37
CA GLY A 50 -2.09 16.04 12.03
C GLY A 50 -1.89 14.93 13.07
N TYR A 51 -2.95 14.52 13.76
CA TYR A 51 -2.89 13.48 14.80
C TYR A 51 -2.94 12.06 14.22
N ILE A 52 -3.92 11.77 13.36
CA ILE A 52 -4.16 10.43 12.81
C ILE A 52 -3.35 10.19 11.53
N GLY A 53 -3.11 11.24 10.75
CA GLY A 53 -2.48 11.14 9.43
C GLY A 53 -1.10 10.49 9.42
N PRO A 54 -0.15 10.89 10.28
CA PRO A 54 1.16 10.25 10.32
C PRO A 54 1.08 8.74 10.57
N PHE A 55 0.16 8.32 11.46
CA PHE A 55 -0.05 6.91 11.77
C PHE A 55 -0.63 6.15 10.56
N VAL A 56 -1.69 6.67 9.94
CA VAL A 56 -2.35 6.04 8.79
C VAL A 56 -1.42 6.01 7.57
N ILE A 57 -0.69 7.09 7.30
CA ILE A 57 0.27 7.17 6.20
C ILE A 57 1.40 6.16 6.41
N LEU A 58 1.99 6.10 7.61
CA LEU A 58 3.09 5.19 7.90
C LEU A 58 2.66 3.73 7.78
N TRP A 59 1.64 3.33 8.54
CA TRP A 59 1.20 1.93 8.59
C TRP A 59 0.49 1.49 7.31
N GLY A 60 -0.33 2.35 6.71
CA GLY A 60 -0.99 2.08 5.44
C GLY A 60 0.01 1.90 4.30
N THR A 61 1.02 2.76 4.21
CA THR A 61 2.07 2.64 3.20
C THR A 61 2.95 1.42 3.46
N PHE A 62 3.37 1.18 4.71
CA PHE A 62 4.18 0.03 5.08
C PHE A 62 3.48 -1.31 4.75
N LEU A 63 2.24 -1.48 5.17
CA LEU A 63 1.48 -2.70 4.90
C LEU A 63 1.18 -2.85 3.40
N GLY A 64 0.71 -1.79 2.75
CA GLY A 64 0.38 -1.83 1.32
C GLY A 64 1.59 -2.18 0.45
N THR A 65 2.75 -1.57 0.74
CA THR A 65 3.99 -1.85 0.00
C THR A 65 4.57 -3.21 0.35
N GLY A 66 4.53 -3.62 1.62
CA GLY A 66 5.00 -4.93 2.06
C GLY A 66 4.24 -6.08 1.39
N ILE A 67 2.90 -5.98 1.35
CA ILE A 67 2.04 -6.95 0.67
C ILE A 67 2.34 -6.98 -0.84
N ALA A 68 2.41 -5.81 -1.48
CA ALA A 68 2.72 -5.73 -2.91
C ALA A 68 4.11 -6.31 -3.23
N ALA A 69 5.11 -6.03 -2.40
CA ALA A 69 6.45 -6.60 -2.55
C ALA A 69 6.44 -8.13 -2.42
N ALA A 70 5.69 -8.68 -1.45
CA ALA A 70 5.54 -10.13 -1.30
C ALA A 70 4.94 -10.77 -2.57
N PHE A 71 3.87 -10.20 -3.12
CA PHE A 71 3.27 -10.69 -4.38
C PHE A 71 4.24 -10.62 -5.56
N LEU A 72 5.01 -9.53 -5.68
CA LEU A 72 6.00 -9.37 -6.73
C LEU A 72 7.13 -10.40 -6.62
N LEU A 73 7.59 -10.71 -5.40
CA LEU A 73 8.60 -11.74 -5.15
C LEU A 73 8.08 -13.13 -5.50
N VAL A 74 6.84 -13.46 -5.12
CA VAL A 74 6.19 -14.73 -5.48
C VAL A 74 6.08 -14.86 -6.99
N ALA A 75 5.62 -13.81 -7.70
CA ALA A 75 5.54 -13.81 -9.16
C ALA A 75 6.91 -13.99 -9.83
N ALA A 76 7.96 -13.34 -9.30
CA ALA A 76 9.32 -13.50 -9.78
C ALA A 76 9.86 -14.92 -9.55
N ALA A 77 9.58 -15.52 -8.39
CA ALA A 77 9.96 -16.89 -8.07
C ALA A 77 9.28 -17.90 -9.00
N ILE A 78 7.97 -17.77 -9.22
CA ILE A 78 7.20 -18.62 -10.16
C ILE A 78 7.79 -18.50 -11.57
N ARG A 79 8.04 -17.28 -12.05
CA ARG A 79 8.62 -17.07 -13.38
C ARG A 79 10.02 -17.67 -13.50
N GLY A 80 10.84 -17.54 -12.46
CA GLY A 80 12.16 -18.17 -12.39
C GLY A 80 12.07 -19.69 -12.45
N LEU A 81 11.13 -20.28 -11.72
CA LEU A 81 10.89 -21.72 -11.72
C LEU A 81 10.44 -22.23 -13.08
N ILE A 82 9.49 -21.56 -13.73
CA ILE A 82 9.01 -21.91 -15.08
C ILE A 82 10.17 -21.87 -16.08
N LEU A 83 11.00 -20.83 -16.05
CA LEU A 83 12.17 -20.70 -16.92
C LEU A 83 13.24 -21.77 -16.64
N ALA A 84 13.38 -22.20 -15.38
CA ALA A 84 14.31 -23.26 -15.01
C ALA A 84 13.83 -24.63 -15.50
N LEU A 85 12.52 -24.91 -15.38
CA LEU A 85 11.91 -26.16 -15.84
C LEU A 85 11.87 -26.25 -17.37
N SER A 86 11.53 -25.16 -18.06
CA SER A 86 11.50 -25.13 -19.54
C SER A 86 12.87 -25.38 -20.17
N ARG A 87 13.97 -25.01 -19.49
CA ARG A 87 15.33 -25.35 -19.92
C ARG A 87 15.69 -26.82 -19.76
N ARG A 88 14.99 -27.57 -18.90
CA ARG A 88 15.23 -29.01 -18.68
C ARG A 88 14.38 -29.91 -19.59
N GLN A 89 13.26 -29.42 -20.10
CA GLN A 89 12.38 -30.17 -21.01
C GLN A 89 12.95 -30.50 -22.41
N PRO A 90 13.87 -29.73 -23.06
CA PRO A 90 14.33 -30.07 -24.41
C PRO A 90 15.19 -31.33 -24.51
N ALA A 91 15.60 -31.93 -23.39
CA ALA A 91 16.37 -33.18 -23.38
C ALA A 91 15.50 -34.45 -23.23
N SER A 92 14.25 -34.34 -22.80
CA SER A 92 13.39 -35.50 -22.48
C SER A 92 12.49 -35.97 -23.63
N SER A 93 12.39 -35.22 -24.73
CA SER A 93 11.50 -35.55 -25.87
C SER A 93 12.23 -36.19 -27.07
N ARG A 94 13.42 -36.76 -26.86
CA ARG A 94 14.23 -37.45 -27.89
C ARG A 94 14.51 -38.93 -27.57
N GLY A 95 13.85 -39.50 -26.56
CA GLY A 95 13.90 -40.93 -26.24
C GLY A 95 12.70 -41.65 -26.83
#